data_AF-A0A7C1Y0S6-F1
#
_entry.id   AF-A0A7C1Y0S6-F1
#
_cell.length_a   1.000
_cell.length_b   1.000
_cell.length_c   1.000
_cell.angle_alpha   90.00
_cell.angle_beta   90.00
_cell.angle_gamma   90.00
#
_symmetry.space_group_name_H-M   'P 1'
#
loop_
_entity.id
_entity.type
_entity.pdbx_description
1 polymer ?
#
loop_
_entity_poly.entity_id
_entity_poly.type
_entity_poly.pdbx_seq_one_letter_code
_entity_poly.pdbx_strand_id
1 'polypeptide(L)'
;MAKTTSKRKINLVAILRILVYLVALFSCVVLTITGFFPVLVQGEHISGYLLMIHATFAPVFAACLAILAVMWASRCRLTYADWPWFQRFIQWISAADSPGEETPGDRPCLGQKVAFWLIVLLALPLILSIVLSMFPILGTHWQEYLQGLHLYTAAVFVLVALAHTFLLIRAGKR
;
A
#
# COMPACT_ATOMS: atom_id res chain seq x y z
N MET A 1 35.20 -38.61 -5.59
CA MET A 1 33.92 -37.94 -5.93
C MET A 1 33.64 -36.85 -4.89
N ALA A 2 34.02 -35.60 -5.17
CA ALA A 2 33.79 -34.47 -4.27
C ALA A 2 32.47 -33.77 -4.65
N LYS A 3 31.48 -33.84 -3.76
CA LYS A 3 30.17 -33.19 -3.92
C LYS A 3 30.32 -31.72 -3.55
N THR A 4 30.52 -30.86 -4.54
CA THR A 4 30.54 -29.40 -4.36
C THR A 4 29.12 -28.93 -4.01
N THR A 5 28.86 -28.72 -2.71
CA THR A 5 27.66 -28.06 -2.21
C THR A 5 27.71 -26.58 -2.58
N SER A 6 27.01 -26.22 -3.65
CA SER A 6 26.77 -24.83 -4.05
C SER A 6 26.07 -24.09 -2.90
N LYS A 7 26.80 -23.26 -2.15
CA LYS A 7 26.23 -22.33 -1.16
C LYS A 7 25.35 -21.31 -1.91
N ARG A 8 24.03 -21.53 -1.91
CA ARG A 8 23.03 -20.56 -2.37
C ARG A 8 23.27 -19.23 -1.62
N LYS A 9 23.72 -18.19 -2.31
CA LYS A 9 23.84 -16.84 -1.75
C LYS A 9 22.45 -16.37 -1.35
N ILE A 10 22.17 -16.37 -0.04
CA ILE A 10 20.93 -15.85 0.51
C ILE A 10 20.92 -14.33 0.24
N ASN A 11 19.96 -13.86 -0.55
CA ASN A 11 19.80 -12.43 -0.80
C ASN A 11 19.07 -11.80 0.39
N LEU A 12 19.84 -11.36 1.40
CA LEU A 12 19.31 -10.77 2.63
C LEU A 12 18.38 -9.60 2.36
N VAL A 13 18.66 -8.79 1.34
CA VAL A 13 17.81 -7.66 0.93
C VAL A 13 16.46 -8.15 0.43
N ALA A 14 16.42 -9.25 -0.32
CA ALA A 14 15.16 -9.83 -0.79
C ALA A 14 14.34 -10.42 0.37
N ILE A 15 14.99 -11.10 1.32
CA ILE A 15 14.30 -11.62 2.51
C ILE A 15 13.74 -10.49 3.36
N LEU A 16 14.55 -9.44 3.60
CA LEU A 16 14.10 -8.27 4.35
C LEU A 16 12.88 -7.61 3.69
N ARG A 17 12.90 -7.43 2.36
CA ARG A 17 11.75 -6.88 1.62
C ARG A 17 10.48 -7.70 1.84
N ILE A 18 10.57 -9.02 1.72
CA ILE A 18 9.43 -9.91 1.91
C ILE A 18 8.92 -9.82 3.34
N LEU A 19 9.82 -9.87 4.34
CA LEU A 19 9.46 -9.77 5.74
C LEU A 19 8.74 -8.45 6.05
N VAL A 20 9.32 -7.32 5.64
CA VAL A 20 8.71 -5.99 5.86
C VAL A 20 7.36 -5.90 5.16
N TYR A 21 7.23 -6.46 3.95
CA TYR A 21 5.96 -6.49 3.23
C TYR A 21 4.89 -7.32 3.95
N LEU A 22 5.26 -8.49 4.49
CA LEU A 22 4.33 -9.33 5.26
C LEU A 22 3.89 -8.66 6.56
N VAL A 23 4.81 -8.00 7.28
CA VAL A 23 4.48 -7.24 8.49
C VAL A 23 3.58 -6.05 8.15
N ALA A 24 3.84 -5.34 7.05
CA ALA A 24 2.98 -4.26 6.57
C ALA A 24 1.57 -4.77 6.24
N LEU A 25 1.45 -5.91 5.54
CA LEU A 25 0.17 -6.51 5.18
C LEU A 25 -0.62 -6.93 6.42
N PHE A 26 0.04 -7.63 7.36
CA PHE A 26 -0.57 -8.03 8.62
C PHE A 26 -1.07 -6.82 9.41
N SER A 27 -0.23 -5.79 9.56
CA SER A 27 -0.59 -4.57 10.28
C SER A 27 -1.74 -3.82 9.58
N CYS A 28 -1.74 -3.78 8.24
CA CYS A 28 -2.82 -3.19 7.44
C CYS A 28 -4.16 -3.91 7.69
N VAL A 29 -4.16 -5.24 7.75
CA VAL A 29 -5.36 -6.03 8.07
C VAL A 29 -5.86 -5.70 9.47
N VAL A 30 -4.98 -5.66 10.47
CA VAL A 30 -5.35 -5.29 11.85
C VAL A 30 -5.94 -3.88 11.91
N LEU A 31 -5.32 -2.89 11.25
CA LEU A 31 -5.81 -1.51 11.22
C LEU A 31 -7.14 -1.38 10.48
N THR A 32 -7.32 -2.13 9.41
CA THR A 32 -8.57 -2.16 8.64
C THR A 32 -9.70 -2.72 9.51
N ILE A 33 -9.48 -3.86 10.15
CA ILE A 33 -10.50 -4.49 11.01
C ILE A 33 -10.83 -3.55 12.18
N THR A 34 -9.82 -3.08 12.90
CA THR A 34 -10.03 -2.23 14.09
C THR A 34 -10.64 -0.87 13.76
N GLY A 35 -10.28 -0.27 12.62
CA GLY A 35 -10.76 1.05 12.20
C GLY A 35 -12.15 1.02 11.55
N PHE A 36 -12.46 0.00 10.74
CA PHE A 36 -13.74 -0.06 10.02
C PHE A 36 -14.83 -0.85 10.72
N PHE A 37 -14.49 -1.87 11.53
CA PHE A 37 -15.51 -2.72 12.18
C PHE A 37 -16.47 -1.92 13.09
N PRO A 38 -16.00 -1.13 14.09
CA PRO A 38 -16.91 -0.36 14.93
C PRO A 38 -17.71 0.69 14.14
N VAL A 39 -17.09 1.35 13.15
CA VAL A 39 -17.75 2.38 12.35
C VAL A 39 -18.85 1.80 11.43
N LEU A 40 -18.58 0.68 10.75
CA LEU A 40 -19.52 0.10 9.77
C LEU A 40 -20.58 -0.81 10.40
N VAL A 41 -20.26 -1.51 11.48
CA VAL A 41 -21.16 -2.50 12.10
C VAL A 41 -21.92 -1.90 13.28
N GLN A 42 -21.27 -1.06 14.07
CA GLN A 42 -21.84 -0.53 15.32
C GLN A 42 -22.31 0.93 15.18
N GLY A 43 -21.86 1.64 14.13
CA GLY A 43 -22.14 3.07 13.97
C GLY A 43 -21.44 3.95 15.02
N GLU A 44 -20.47 3.38 15.72
CA GLU A 44 -19.78 4.00 16.87
C GLU A 44 -18.34 4.39 16.50
N HIS A 45 -17.78 5.35 17.24
CA HIS A 45 -16.36 5.67 17.15
C HIS A 45 -15.50 4.58 17.81
N ILE A 46 -14.28 4.41 17.30
CA ILE A 46 -13.32 3.46 17.86
C ILE A 46 -12.98 3.82 19.32
N SER A 47 -13.17 2.87 20.24
CA SER A 47 -12.94 3.09 21.67
C SER A 47 -12.38 1.84 22.36
N GLY A 48 -11.94 2.00 23.62
CA GLY A 48 -11.46 0.91 24.46
C GLY A 48 -10.28 0.13 23.87
N TYR A 49 -10.35 -1.21 23.94
CA TYR A 49 -9.28 -2.09 23.48
C TYR A 49 -9.03 -2.02 21.97
N LEU A 50 -10.07 -1.78 21.16
CA LEU A 50 -9.89 -1.63 19.71
C LEU A 50 -9.03 -0.42 19.38
N LEU A 51 -9.26 0.71 20.07
CA LEU A 51 -8.43 1.90 19.92
C LEU A 51 -6.98 1.63 20.33
N MET A 52 -6.75 0.91 21.43
CA MET A 52 -5.39 0.56 21.86
C MET A 52 -4.65 -0.28 20.82
N ILE A 53 -5.31 -1.31 20.25
CA ILE A 53 -4.72 -2.15 19.21
C ILE A 53 -4.45 -1.32 17.95
N HIS A 54 -5.42 -0.51 17.51
CA HIS A 54 -5.28 0.35 16.33
C HIS A 54 -4.10 1.32 16.49
N ALA A 55 -4.03 2.04 17.61
CA ALA A 55 -2.96 2.98 17.89
C ALA A 55 -1.58 2.29 18.02
N THR A 56 -1.53 1.03 18.43
CA THR A 56 -0.28 0.25 18.53
C THR A 56 0.24 -0.20 17.16
N PHE A 57 -0.65 -0.66 16.29
CA PHE A 57 -0.25 -1.15 14.95
C PHE A 57 -0.05 -0.02 13.93
N ALA A 58 -0.65 1.16 14.14
CA ALA A 58 -0.49 2.33 13.29
C ALA A 58 0.99 2.72 13.05
N PRO A 59 1.84 2.92 14.07
CA PRO A 59 3.24 3.26 13.86
C PRO A 59 4.05 2.12 13.23
N VAL A 60 3.73 0.86 13.55
CA VAL A 60 4.38 -0.32 12.93
C VAL A 60 4.12 -0.33 11.43
N PHE A 61 2.85 -0.11 11.04
CA PHE A 61 2.46 -0.01 9.64
C PHE A 61 3.14 1.17 8.94
N ALA A 62 3.13 2.36 9.55
CA ALA A 62 3.75 3.56 8.99
C ALA A 62 5.27 3.38 8.76
N ALA A 63 5.98 2.78 9.72
CA ALA A 63 7.40 2.49 9.59
C ALA A 63 7.68 1.49 8.46
N CYS A 64 6.91 0.39 8.39
CA CYS A 64 7.06 -0.59 7.30
C CYS A 64 6.78 0.04 5.93
N LEU A 65 5.76 0.89 5.84
CA LEU A 65 5.41 1.60 4.61
C LEU A 65 6.53 2.54 4.16
N ALA A 66 7.13 3.30 5.09
CA ALA A 66 8.27 4.17 4.79
C ALA A 66 9.48 3.37 4.27
N ILE A 67 9.80 2.24 4.91
CA ILE A 67 10.89 1.36 4.47
C ILE A 67 10.61 0.82 3.06
N LEU A 68 9.40 0.32 2.81
CA LEU A 68 9.02 -0.20 1.49
C LEU A 68 9.05 0.90 0.41
N ALA A 69 8.59 2.11 0.74
CA ALA A 69 8.63 3.25 -0.15
C ALA A 69 10.07 3.55 -0.59
N VAL A 70 11.02 3.64 0.34
CA VAL A 70 12.45 3.86 0.03
C VAL A 70 13.02 2.71 -0.79
N MET A 71 12.71 1.46 -0.44
CA MET A 71 13.24 0.29 -1.14
C MET A 71 12.77 0.18 -2.59
N TRP A 72 11.56 0.67 -2.91
CA TRP A 72 10.92 0.50 -4.22
C TRP A 72 10.86 1.76 -5.06
N ALA A 73 11.12 2.95 -4.49
CA ALA A 73 11.09 4.22 -5.20
C ALA A 73 11.94 4.21 -6.49
N SER A 74 13.13 3.62 -6.44
CA SER A 74 14.02 3.52 -7.62
C SER A 74 13.44 2.63 -8.73
N ARG A 75 12.76 1.54 -8.37
CA ARG A 75 12.11 0.64 -9.33
C ARG A 75 10.78 1.19 -9.85
N CYS A 76 10.10 2.01 -9.05
CA CYS A 76 8.81 2.61 -9.40
C CYS A 76 8.93 4.00 -10.02
N ARG A 77 10.12 4.39 -10.51
CA ARG A 77 10.32 5.67 -11.20
C ARG A 77 9.46 5.71 -12.48
N LEU A 78 8.53 6.65 -12.52
CA LEU A 78 7.76 6.94 -13.73
C LEU A 78 8.72 7.56 -14.75
N THR A 79 8.86 6.93 -15.91
CA THR A 79 9.77 7.37 -16.97
C THR A 79 8.97 7.60 -18.26
N TYR A 80 9.47 8.45 -19.16
CA TYR A 80 8.80 8.76 -20.43
C TYR A 80 8.46 7.50 -21.27
N ALA A 81 9.24 6.42 -21.11
CA ALA A 81 8.99 5.12 -21.72
C ALA A 81 7.67 4.44 -21.26
N ASP A 82 7.04 4.91 -20.18
CA ASP A 82 5.76 4.40 -19.69
C ASP A 82 4.54 5.05 -20.42
N TRP A 83 4.76 6.12 -21.20
CA TRP A 83 3.73 6.89 -21.93
C TRP A 83 2.91 6.09 -22.96
N PRO A 84 3.49 5.17 -23.76
CA PRO A 84 2.72 4.39 -24.75
C PRO A 84 1.62 3.52 -24.12
N TRP A 85 1.76 3.15 -22.84
CA TRP A 85 0.73 2.39 -22.13
C TRP A 85 -0.46 3.26 -21.72
N PHE A 86 -0.27 4.53 -21.37
CA PHE A 86 -1.37 5.45 -21.09
C PHE A 86 -2.27 5.60 -22.33
N GLN A 87 -1.65 5.68 -23.51
CA GLN A 87 -2.37 5.68 -24.79
C GLN A 87 -3.13 4.37 -25.02
N ARG A 88 -2.51 3.22 -24.71
CA ARG A 88 -3.18 1.90 -24.77
C ARG A 88 -4.30 1.74 -23.73
N PHE A 89 -4.21 2.36 -22.56
CA PHE A 89 -5.25 2.33 -21.53
C PHE A 89 -6.49 3.12 -21.97
N ILE A 90 -6.29 4.30 -22.57
CA ILE A 90 -7.37 5.07 -23.20
C ILE A 90 -7.99 4.27 -24.35
N GLN A 91 -7.17 3.62 -25.19
CA GLN A 91 -7.65 2.74 -26.26
C GLN A 91 -8.40 1.52 -25.74
N TRP A 92 -7.96 0.92 -24.64
CA TRP A 92 -8.60 -0.24 -24.00
C TRP A 92 -9.95 0.10 -23.37
N ILE A 93 -10.08 1.28 -22.76
CA ILE A 93 -11.40 1.77 -22.29
C ILE A 93 -12.32 2.10 -23.47
N SER A 94 -11.75 2.46 -24.62
CA SER A 94 -12.50 2.89 -25.82
C SER A 94 -12.75 1.78 -26.85
N ALA A 95 -12.15 0.60 -26.72
CA ALA A 95 -12.24 -0.48 -27.70
C ALA A 95 -12.33 -1.86 -27.04
N ALA A 96 -13.41 -2.57 -27.34
CA ALA A 96 -13.51 -4.00 -27.12
C ALA A 96 -12.60 -4.76 -28.11
N ASP A 97 -11.80 -5.65 -27.53
CA ASP A 97 -11.25 -6.89 -28.09
C ASP A 97 -9.81 -6.91 -28.69
N SER A 98 -9.03 -7.84 -28.10
CA SER A 98 -7.91 -8.67 -28.62
C SER A 98 -6.55 -8.04 -29.04
N PRO A 99 -5.46 -8.84 -29.19
CA PRO A 99 -4.82 -9.74 -28.21
C PRO A 99 -3.27 -9.57 -28.11
N GLY A 100 -2.69 -10.20 -27.08
CA GLY A 100 -1.34 -10.79 -26.96
C GLY A 100 -0.09 -10.14 -27.59
N GLU A 101 0.87 -9.73 -26.73
CA GLU A 101 2.31 -9.87 -27.01
C GLU A 101 3.13 -9.91 -25.70
N GLU A 102 4.16 -10.75 -25.65
CA GLU A 102 4.93 -11.11 -24.45
C GLU A 102 6.19 -10.25 -24.19
N THR A 103 6.45 -10.05 -22.87
CA THR A 103 7.66 -9.74 -22.05
C THR A 103 8.91 -9.01 -22.59
N PRO A 104 9.58 -8.20 -21.72
CA PRO A 104 10.67 -8.73 -20.91
C PRO A 104 10.68 -8.32 -19.42
N GLY A 105 10.89 -9.32 -18.54
CA GLY A 105 11.73 -9.29 -17.33
C GLY A 105 11.59 -8.17 -16.28
N ASP A 106 11.11 -8.56 -15.09
CA ASP A 106 11.38 -8.01 -13.74
C ASP A 106 11.06 -6.52 -13.44
N ARG A 107 10.48 -5.79 -14.39
CA ARG A 107 10.06 -4.39 -14.20
C ARG A 107 8.61 -4.31 -13.71
N PRO A 108 8.32 -3.50 -12.68
CA PRO A 108 6.94 -3.30 -12.24
C PRO A 108 6.12 -2.69 -13.38
N CYS A 109 4.94 -3.25 -13.64
CA CYS A 109 4.05 -2.71 -14.67
C CYS A 109 3.58 -1.30 -14.27
N LEU A 110 3.19 -0.46 -15.24
CA LEU A 110 2.78 0.91 -14.95
C LEU A 110 1.65 0.97 -13.90
N GLY A 111 0.70 0.03 -13.93
CA GLY A 111 -0.33 -0.08 -12.89
C GLY A 111 0.23 -0.27 -11.47
N GLN A 112 1.28 -1.07 -11.30
CA GLN A 112 1.99 -1.20 -10.01
C GLN A 112 2.71 0.10 -9.64
N LYS A 113 3.35 0.78 -10.59
CA LYS A 113 4.01 2.07 -10.34
C LYS A 113 3.01 3.15 -9.90
N VAL A 114 1.87 3.26 -10.59
CA VAL A 114 0.81 4.20 -10.27
C VAL A 114 0.22 3.89 -8.89
N ALA A 115 -0.13 2.63 -8.63
CA ALA A 115 -0.66 2.23 -7.34
C ALA A 115 0.36 2.46 -6.20
N PHE A 116 1.65 2.22 -6.44
CA PHE A 116 2.73 2.55 -5.51
C PHE A 116 2.75 4.04 -5.15
N TRP A 117 2.75 4.93 -6.15
CA TRP A 117 2.76 6.37 -5.89
C TRP A 117 1.48 6.86 -5.24
N LEU A 118 0.32 6.31 -5.61
CA LEU A 118 -0.95 6.59 -4.94
C LEU A 118 -0.91 6.18 -3.46
N ILE A 119 -0.37 5.01 -3.14
CA ILE A 119 -0.17 4.56 -1.75
C ILE A 119 0.71 5.55 -0.98
N VAL A 120 1.85 5.94 -1.55
CA VAL A 120 2.78 6.90 -0.91
C VAL A 120 2.09 8.25 -0.69
N LEU A 121 1.36 8.76 -1.68
CA LEU A 121 0.67 10.04 -1.59
C LEU A 121 -0.50 9.99 -0.61
N LEU A 122 -1.30 8.92 -0.59
CA LEU A 122 -2.42 8.74 0.34
C LEU A 122 -1.97 8.50 1.77
N ALA A 123 -0.78 7.93 1.98
CA ALA A 123 -0.23 7.73 3.32
C ALA A 123 -0.04 9.06 4.08
N LEU A 124 0.26 10.14 3.36
CA LEU A 124 0.48 11.46 3.96
C LEU A 124 -0.78 12.01 4.63
N PRO A 125 -1.92 12.24 3.93
CA PRO A 125 -3.15 12.67 4.58
C PRO A 125 -3.66 11.63 5.57
N LEU A 126 -3.47 10.33 5.33
CA LEU A 126 -3.91 9.27 6.25
C LEU A 126 -3.27 9.39 7.63
N ILE A 127 -1.94 9.52 7.69
CA ILE A 127 -1.17 9.61 8.94
C ILE A 127 -1.32 11.01 9.54
N LEU A 128 -1.21 12.05 8.72
CA LEU A 128 -1.23 13.42 9.22
C LEU A 128 -2.58 13.78 9.82
N SER A 129 -3.68 13.36 9.20
CA SER A 129 -5.01 13.71 9.70
C SER A 129 -5.28 13.16 11.09
N ILE A 130 -4.94 11.88 11.35
CA ILE A 130 -5.16 11.30 12.67
C ILE A 130 -4.20 11.86 13.72
N VAL A 131 -2.92 12.05 13.37
CA VAL A 131 -1.93 12.62 14.30
C VAL A 131 -2.34 14.02 14.71
N LEU A 132 -2.75 14.88 13.76
CA LEU A 132 -3.22 16.23 14.06
C LEU A 132 -4.52 16.23 14.87
N SER A 133 -5.43 15.28 14.62
CA SER A 133 -6.67 15.16 15.40
C SER A 133 -6.41 14.79 16.88
N MET A 134 -5.28 14.19 17.22
CA MET A 134 -4.96 13.79 18.59
C MET A 134 -4.50 14.97 19.47
N PHE A 135 -4.13 16.11 18.88
CA PHE A 135 -3.68 17.27 19.64
C PHE A 135 -4.82 18.29 19.82
N PRO A 136 -4.97 18.87 21.03
CA PRO A 136 -5.96 19.92 21.30
C PRO A 136 -5.54 21.30 20.75
N ILE A 137 -4.69 21.33 19.72
CA ILE A 137 -4.24 22.56 19.07
C ILE A 137 -5.32 23.08 18.10
N LEU A 138 -6.16 22.17 17.62
CA LEU A 138 -7.26 22.44 16.71
C LEU A 138 -8.59 22.39 17.49
N GLY A 139 -9.51 23.30 17.16
CA GLY A 139 -10.87 23.25 17.73
C GLY A 139 -11.61 21.95 17.39
N THR A 140 -12.67 21.64 18.14
CA THR A 140 -13.43 20.37 18.00
C THR A 140 -13.88 20.09 16.57
N HIS A 141 -14.40 21.11 15.89
CA HIS A 141 -14.80 21.01 14.47
C HIS A 141 -13.68 20.50 13.56
N TRP A 142 -12.44 20.97 13.75
CA TRP A 142 -11.30 20.54 12.94
C TRP A 142 -10.82 19.14 13.31
N GLN A 143 -10.93 18.74 14.59
CA GLN A 143 -10.63 17.36 15.00
C GLN A 143 -11.61 16.37 14.36
N GLU A 144 -12.91 16.67 14.38
CA GLU A 144 -13.95 15.86 13.73
C GLU A 144 -13.73 15.78 12.22
N TYR A 145 -13.44 16.91 11.57
CA TYR A 145 -13.10 16.94 10.15
C TYR A 145 -11.89 16.06 9.81
N LEU A 146 -10.82 16.13 10.61
CA LEU A 146 -9.61 15.33 10.41
C LEU A 146 -9.84 13.84 10.65
N GLN A 147 -10.71 13.46 11.59
CA GLN A 147 -11.14 12.06 11.77
C GLN A 147 -11.93 11.57 10.56
N GLY A 148 -12.84 12.38 10.01
CA GLY A 148 -13.54 12.08 8.77
C GLY A 148 -12.56 11.92 7.60
N LEU A 149 -11.60 12.84 7.46
CA LEU A 149 -10.55 12.77 6.45
C LEU A 149 -9.71 11.50 6.60
N HIS A 150 -9.35 11.12 7.83
CA HIS A 150 -8.66 9.86 8.11
C HIS A 150 -9.46 8.66 7.61
N LEU A 151 -10.75 8.58 7.95
CA LEU A 151 -11.64 7.48 7.55
C LEU A 151 -11.76 7.35 6.03
N TYR A 152 -12.08 8.43 5.33
CA TYR A 152 -12.25 8.39 3.87
C TYR A 152 -10.93 8.10 3.15
N THR A 153 -9.83 8.70 3.63
CA THR A 153 -8.49 8.42 3.08
C THR A 153 -8.10 6.96 3.32
N ALA A 154 -8.39 6.40 4.49
CA ALA A 154 -8.13 5.00 4.82
C ALA A 154 -8.87 4.06 3.86
N ALA A 155 -10.13 4.37 3.54
CA ALA A 155 -10.94 3.54 2.63
C ALA A 155 -10.31 3.50 1.23
N VAL A 156 -9.96 4.66 0.66
CA VAL A 156 -9.29 4.74 -0.64
C VAL A 156 -7.92 4.06 -0.59
N PHE A 157 -7.15 4.30 0.47
CA PHE A 157 -5.84 3.70 0.68
C PHE A 157 -5.90 2.16 0.67
N VAL A 158 -6.85 1.55 1.40
CA VAL A 158 -7.02 0.09 1.45
C VAL A 158 -7.35 -0.47 0.06
N LEU A 159 -8.25 0.17 -0.69
CA LEU A 159 -8.58 -0.25 -2.05
C LEU A 159 -7.36 -0.24 -2.97
N VAL A 160 -6.56 0.84 -2.93
CA VAL A 160 -5.33 0.94 -3.74
C VAL A 160 -4.29 -0.08 -3.27
N ALA A 161 -4.14 -0.32 -1.96
CA ALA A 161 -3.23 -1.31 -1.41
C ALA A 161 -3.60 -2.74 -1.83
N LEU A 162 -4.89 -3.08 -1.84
CA LEU A 162 -5.39 -4.35 -2.34
C LEU A 162 -5.12 -4.52 -3.83
N ALA A 163 -5.40 -3.48 -4.64
CA ALA A 163 -5.12 -3.49 -6.07
C ALA A 163 -3.62 -3.67 -6.35
N HIS A 164 -2.76 -2.95 -5.64
CA HIS A 164 -1.30 -3.08 -5.75
C HIS A 164 -0.82 -4.49 -5.39
N THR A 165 -1.31 -5.06 -4.28
CA THR A 165 -0.99 -6.43 -3.83
C THR A 165 -1.43 -7.47 -4.86
N PHE A 166 -2.66 -7.33 -5.38
CA PHE A 166 -3.18 -8.21 -6.43
C PHE A 166 -2.34 -8.17 -7.70
N LEU A 167 -1.97 -6.97 -8.18
CA LEU A 167 -1.12 -6.81 -9.36
C LEU A 167 0.26 -7.42 -9.14
N LEU A 168 0.80 -7.34 -7.93
CA LEU A 168 2.09 -7.93 -7.58
C LEU A 168 2.05 -9.46 -7.61
N ILE A 169 1.03 -10.06 -7.00
CA ILE A 169 0.83 -11.52 -7.02
C ILE A 169 0.62 -12.02 -8.46
N ARG A 170 -0.16 -11.29 -9.26
CA ARG A 170 -0.39 -11.63 -10.68
C ARG A 170 0.89 -11.57 -11.50
N ALA A 171 1.78 -10.60 -11.24
CA ALA A 171 3.06 -10.49 -11.92
C ALA A 171 4.03 -11.61 -11.54
N GLY A 172 4.04 -12.06 -10.27
CA GLY A 172 4.91 -13.15 -9.81
C GLY A 172 4.47 -14.56 -10.21
N LYS A 173 3.24 -14.73 -10.73
CA LYS A 173 2.74 -16.00 -11.28
C LYS A 173 3.01 -16.16 -12.79
N ARG A 174 3.47 -15.11 -13.47
CA ARG A 174 3.93 -15.16 -14.87
C ARG A 174 5.42 -15.45 -14.90
#